data_AF-A0A9P9JNN0-F1
#
_entry.id   AF-A0A9P9JNN0-F1
#
_cell.length_a   1.000
_cell.length_b   1.000
_cell.length_c   1.000
_cell.angle_alpha   90.00
_cell.angle_beta   90.00
_cell.angle_gamma   90.00
#
_symmetry.space_group_name_H-M   'P 1'
#
loop_
_entity.id
_entity.type
_entity.pdbx_description
1 polymer ?
#
loop_
_entity_poly.entity_id
_entity_poly.type
_entity_poly.pdbx_seq_one_letter_code
_entity_poly.pdbx_strand_id
1 'polypeptide(L)'
;EGLLLFASTFSHILVQLCPGIPRLMGDITYGACYIDDYTARALGYDLLVPYSHDCLIPVEVTKTKVLYVFVDSGINASHLLASLGRNL
;
A
#
# COMPACT_ATOMS: atom_id res chain seq x y z
N GLU A 1 -4.75 0.15 -10.07
CA GLU A 1 -3.86 -0.84 -9.41
C GLU A 1 -2.37 -0.64 -9.75
N GLY A 2 -1.89 0.60 -9.90
CA GLY A 2 -0.52 0.84 -10.41
C GLY A 2 0.60 0.37 -9.48
N LEU A 3 0.33 0.25 -8.18
CA LEU A 3 1.33 -0.13 -7.20
C LEU A 3 1.50 -1.66 -7.04
N LEU A 4 0.55 -2.47 -7.54
CA LEU A 4 0.54 -3.93 -7.31
C LEU A 4 1.74 -4.59 -7.98
N LEU A 5 2.19 -4.01 -9.10
CA LEU A 5 3.40 -4.42 -9.80
C LEU A 5 4.65 -4.40 -8.89
N PHE A 6 4.68 -3.54 -7.87
CA PHE A 6 5.83 -3.40 -6.98
C PHE A 6 5.73 -4.25 -5.72
N ALA A 7 4.58 -4.88 -5.43
CA ALA A 7 4.37 -5.61 -4.18
C ALA A 7 5.41 -6.72 -3.96
N SER A 8 5.71 -7.51 -4.99
CA SER A 8 6.71 -8.58 -4.92
C SER A 8 8.13 -8.03 -4.75
N THR A 9 8.47 -6.96 -5.46
CA THR A 9 9.77 -6.28 -5.35
C THR A 9 9.98 -5.71 -3.95
N PHE A 10 9.00 -5.00 -3.40
CA PHE A 10 9.06 -4.49 -2.03
C PHE A 10 9.16 -5.62 -1.01
N SER A 11 8.37 -6.67 -1.15
CA SER A 11 8.46 -7.83 -0.26
C SER A 11 9.85 -8.45 -0.28
N HIS A 12 10.49 -8.56 -1.44
CA HIS A 12 11.83 -9.11 -1.56
C HIS A 12 12.87 -8.18 -0.91
N ILE A 13 12.80 -6.87 -1.15
CA ILE A 13 13.68 -5.87 -0.54
C ILE A 13 13.59 -5.93 0.99
N LEU A 14 12.38 -5.98 1.54
CA LEU A 14 12.17 -6.03 2.99
C LEU A 14 12.76 -7.31 3.61
N VAL A 15 12.60 -8.46 2.96
CA VAL A 15 13.20 -9.72 3.44
C VAL A 15 14.72 -9.67 3.39
N GLN A 16 15.31 -9.06 2.35
CA GLN A 16 16.76 -8.93 2.23
C GLN A 16 17.35 -7.97 3.27
N LEU A 17 16.69 -6.83 3.53
CA LEU A 17 17.19 -5.80 4.43
C LEU A 17 16.86 -6.07 5.90
N CYS A 18 15.86 -6.91 6.19
CA CYS A 18 15.42 -7.22 7.53
C CYS A 18 15.37 -8.75 7.75
N PRO A 19 16.52 -9.38 8.08
CA PRO A 19 16.55 -10.79 8.44
C PRO A 19 15.66 -11.04 9.66
N GLY A 20 14.69 -11.94 9.54
CA GLY A 20 13.71 -12.23 10.59
C GLY A 20 12.43 -11.39 10.53
N ILE A 21 12.20 -10.63 9.45
CA ILE A 21 10.90 -10.01 9.23
C ILE A 21 9.82 -11.10 9.11
N PRO A 22 8.62 -10.89 9.69
CA PRO A 22 7.56 -11.89 9.64
C PRO A 22 7.01 -12.12 8.22
N ARG A 23 6.18 -13.17 8.03
CA ARG A 23 5.59 -13.46 6.71
C ARG A 23 4.74 -12.27 6.27
N LEU A 24 5.10 -11.70 5.11
CA LEU A 24 4.52 -10.46 4.59
C LEU A 24 3.35 -10.75 3.63
N MET A 25 2.19 -10.17 3.89
CA MET A 25 1.12 -10.09 2.89
C MET A 25 1.26 -8.74 2.17
N GLY A 26 1.73 -8.79 0.93
CA GLY A 26 1.86 -7.62 0.05
C GLY A 26 0.60 -7.34 -0.77
N ASP A 27 -0.58 -7.63 -0.22
CA ASP A 27 -1.81 -7.40 -0.97
C ASP A 27 -2.11 -5.90 -1.04
N ILE A 28 -2.54 -5.45 -2.22
CA ILE A 28 -2.94 -4.06 -2.46
C ILE A 28 -4.44 -4.04 -2.49
N THR A 29 -5.03 -3.77 -1.33
CA THR A 29 -6.44 -3.47 -1.25
C THR A 29 -6.65 -2.04 -1.77
N TYR A 30 -7.51 -1.90 -2.79
CA TYR A 30 -7.84 -0.59 -3.34
C TYR A 30 -8.66 0.18 -2.31
N GLY A 31 -8.05 1.22 -1.73
CA GLY A 31 -8.73 2.15 -0.85
C GLY A 31 -8.49 1.90 0.64
N ALA A 32 -8.36 3.03 1.34
CA ALA A 32 -8.25 3.24 2.78
C ALA A 32 -9.17 2.45 3.70
N CYS A 33 -10.26 1.90 3.14
CA CYS A 33 -11.41 1.40 3.86
C CYS A 33 -11.39 -0.12 4.07
N TYR A 34 -10.45 -0.84 3.43
CA TYR A 34 -10.40 -2.29 3.49
C TYR A 34 -8.99 -2.78 3.83
N ILE A 35 -8.82 -3.27 5.06
CA ILE A 35 -7.63 -4.00 5.52
C ILE A 35 -8.04 -5.46 5.65
N ASP A 36 -7.47 -6.35 4.83
CA ASP A 36 -7.82 -7.77 4.85
C ASP A 36 -7.03 -8.54 5.93
N ASP A 37 -7.28 -8.21 7.19
CA ASP A 37 -6.62 -8.86 8.32
C ASP A 37 -7.11 -10.29 8.59
N TYR A 38 -8.30 -10.64 8.10
CA TYR A 38 -8.86 -11.99 8.19
C TYR A 38 -8.13 -12.97 7.27
N THR A 39 -7.97 -12.62 5.99
CA THR A 39 -7.21 -13.44 5.04
C THR A 39 -5.74 -13.52 5.46
N ALA A 40 -5.16 -12.41 5.92
CA ALA A 40 -3.79 -12.40 6.44
C ALA A 40 -3.58 -13.43 7.55
N ARG A 41 -4.49 -13.48 8.52
CA ARG A 41 -4.46 -14.48 9.60
C ARG A 41 -4.67 -15.89 9.09
N ALA A 42 -5.66 -16.10 8.21
CA ALA A 42 -5.97 -17.43 7.69
C ALA A 42 -4.78 -18.04 6.93
N LEU A 43 -3.97 -17.21 6.27
CA LEU A 43 -2.79 -17.63 5.52
C LEU A 43 -1.48 -17.62 6.35
N GLY A 44 -1.56 -17.17 7.61
CA GLY A 44 -0.43 -17.10 8.53
C GLY A 44 0.60 -16.03 8.17
N TYR A 45 0.14 -14.88 7.68
CA TYR A 45 0.94 -13.67 7.54
C TYR A 45 0.91 -12.88 8.85
N ASP A 46 2.07 -12.39 9.28
CA ASP A 46 2.19 -11.63 10.52
C ASP A 46 2.33 -10.12 10.31
N LEU A 47 2.51 -9.68 9.05
CA LEU A 47 2.64 -8.28 8.67
C LEU A 47 1.87 -7.97 7.38
N LEU A 48 1.02 -6.95 7.42
CA LEU A 48 0.33 -6.35 6.29
C LEU A 48 1.01 -5.05 5.88
N VAL A 49 1.21 -4.85 4.57
CA VAL A 49 1.79 -3.61 4.03
C VAL A 49 0.88 -3.02 2.96
N PRO A 50 -0.19 -2.33 3.35
CA PRO A 50 -1.07 -1.63 2.41
C PRO A 50 -0.38 -0.39 1.83
N TYR A 51 -0.49 -0.23 0.52
CA TYR A 51 -0.01 0.94 -0.22
C TYR A 51 -1.22 1.78 -0.64
N SER A 52 -1.60 2.77 0.17
CA SER A 52 -2.78 3.62 -0.09
C SER A 52 -2.49 5.08 0.24
N HIS A 53 -3.16 5.98 -0.47
CA HIS A 53 -3.06 7.44 -0.33
C HIS A 53 -3.86 7.95 0.87
N ASP A 54 -4.93 7.26 1.21
CA ASP A 54 -5.70 7.49 2.41
C ASP A 54 -5.72 6.18 3.17
N CYS A 55 -5.49 6.18 4.48
CA CYS A 55 -5.88 5.05 5.32
C CYS A 55 -6.75 5.55 6.45
N LEU A 56 -7.99 5.06 6.49
CA LEU A 56 -9.06 5.53 7.38
C LEU A 56 -9.29 4.56 8.55
N ILE A 57 -8.61 3.42 8.57
CA ILE A 57 -8.74 2.41 9.63
C ILE A 57 -7.61 2.57 10.66
N PRO A 58 -7.92 2.86 11.94
CA PRO A 58 -6.93 2.91 13.00
C PRO A 58 -6.15 1.58 13.13
N VAL A 59 -4.84 1.64 13.33
CA VAL A 59 -4.00 0.43 13.54
C VAL A 59 -4.48 -0.40 14.75
N GLU A 60 -5.11 0.26 15.72
CA GLU A 60 -5.59 -0.31 16.98
C GLU A 60 -6.74 -1.31 16.80
N VAL A 61 -7.44 -1.32 15.67
CA VAL A 61 -8.56 -2.24 15.44
C VAL A 61 -8.16 -3.52 14.70
N THR A 62 -6.92 -3.60 14.19
CA THR A 62 -6.42 -4.77 13.45
C THR A 62 -5.69 -5.74 14.37
N LYS A 63 -5.95 -7.05 14.23
CA LYS A 63 -5.25 -8.08 15.01
C LYS A 63 -3.89 -8.49 14.42
N THR A 64 -3.65 -8.14 13.17
CA THR A 64 -2.38 -8.37 12.45
C THR A 64 -1.59 -7.06 12.43
N LYS A 65 -0.25 -7.13 12.50
CA LYS A 65 0.58 -5.91 12.42
C LYS A 65 0.41 -5.26 11.05
N VAL A 66 0.30 -3.93 11.02
CA VAL A 66 0.15 -3.15 9.79
C VAL A 66 1.28 -2.13 9.69
N LEU A 67 1.96 -2.07 8.55
CA LEU A 67 2.92 -1.03 8.19
C LEU A 67 2.36 -0.22 7.03
N TYR A 68 1.93 1.02 7.31
CA TYR A 68 1.45 1.92 6.27
C TYR A 68 2.58 2.51 5.46
N VAL A 69 2.53 2.33 4.14
CA VAL A 69 3.45 2.94 3.19
C VAL A 69 2.70 4.02 2.42
N PHE A 70 2.98 5.28 2.79
CA PHE A 70 2.46 6.44 2.08
C PHE A 70 3.25 6.65 0.80
N VAL A 71 2.52 6.72 -0.32
CA VAL A 71 3.10 7.04 -1.63
C VAL A 71 2.63 8.44 -2.00
N ASP A 72 3.58 9.33 -2.23
CA ASP A 72 3.32 10.65 -2.80
C ASP A 72 3.32 10.56 -4.33
N SER A 73 2.26 11.08 -4.96
CA SER A 73 2.11 11.11 -6.41
C SER A 73 1.96 12.55 -6.87
N GLY A 74 3.01 13.08 -7.51
CA GLY A 74 2.98 14.41 -8.10
C GLY A 74 2.25 14.43 -9.43
N ILE A 75 1.44 15.48 -9.66
CA ILE A 75 0.86 15.80 -10.97
C ILE A 75 1.57 17.05 -11.51
N ASN A 76 1.95 17.02 -12.79
CA ASN A 76 2.50 18.21 -13.45
C ASN A 76 1.38 19.24 -13.67
N ALA A 77 1.25 20.16 -12.72
CA ALA A 77 0.25 21.21 -12.73
C ALA A 77 0.34 22.09 -13.99
N SER A 78 1.55 22.43 -14.44
CA SER A 78 1.74 23.27 -15.63
C SER A 78 1.21 22.60 -16.89
N HIS A 79 1.47 21.30 -17.06
CA HIS A 79 0.93 20.52 -18.17
C HIS A 79 -0.60 20.39 -18.10
N LEU A 80 -1.13 20.18 -16.89
CA LEU A 80 -2.58 20.11 -16.65
C LEU A 80 -3.27 21.42 -17.05
N LEU A 81 -2.76 22.56 -16.58
CA LEU A 81 -3.29 23.89 -16.91
C LEU A 81 -3.24 24.17 -18.42
N ALA A 82 -2.13 23.85 -19.09
CA ALA A 82 -2.00 24.00 -20.54
C ALA A 82 -2.93 23.08 -21.34
N SER A 83 -3.33 21.94 -20.77
CA SER A 83 -4.29 21.01 -21.40
C SER A 83 -5.72 21.49 -21.24
N LEU A 84 -6.07 22.02 -20.06
CA LEU A 84 -7.39 22.61 -19.79
C LEU A 84 -7.62 23.85 -20.67
N GLY A 85 -6.64 24.75 -20.76
CA GLY A 85 -6.74 25.96 -21.60
C GLY A 85 -6.80 25.70 -23.11
N ARG A 86 -6.52 24.48 -23.58
CA ARG A 86 -6.69 24.09 -24.99
C ARG A 86 -8.08 23.51 -25.31
N ASN A 87 -8.84 23.11 -24.28
CA ASN A 87 -10.15 22.47 -24.42
C ASN A 87 -11.30 23.31 -23.82
N LEU A 88 -10.96 24.51 -23.33
CA LEU A 88 -11.88 25.59 -22.95
C LEU A 88 -11.83 26.66 -24.05
#